data_AF-A0A9Q8Z7E5-F1
#
_entry.id   AF-A0A9Q8Z7E5-F1
#
_cell.length_a   1.000
_cell.length_b   1.000
_cell.length_c   1.000
_cell.angle_alpha   90.00
_cell.angle_beta   90.00
_cell.angle_gamma   90.00
#
_symmetry.space_group_name_H-M   'P 1'
#
loop_
_entity.id
_entity.type
_entity.pdbx_description
1 polymer ?
#
loop_
_entity_poly.entity_id
_entity_poly.type
_entity_poly.pdbx_seq_one_letter_code
_entity_poly.pdbx_strand_id
1 'polypeptide(L)'
;METNTSSSGPIRPNDEFRPNSEVQLSNSESLISQRQRRASLLISQHYEPLITEILSEELLKYTHSTAIDPTDVVRHKRDCALIIASASPIFTAAVTGNLVARMLTDPYLQNEYAALSAQAHHQPSIYAHFLTDKFGIAPTPTQYLTISNTITSYLSADQPSPHAWAIDNVTSPPVTLQSSSTGHRKYLQTRSSTRSSQRINTLSRFCAAARTRFVQTPAALHDTPFTFPPAECGYSYDSHTRIAQHRARRGSNYIMNLVEDTCAYLHQCGTFTQLFVMHPFIIFLLFRARQAVMAEILCSGLLQVWVDGGGGFNAWPAGRSVSSATRVRREDWRGFERCVVRGSEIVETLRAQKQRAEEWWRALDSEEVCVEEMEEDDDAEDGDM
;
A
#
# COMPACT_ATOMS: atom_id res chain seq x y z
N MET A 1 -43.92 -35.67 2.04
CA MET A 1 -42.53 -36.15 1.88
C MET A 1 -42.11 -35.77 0.47
N GLU A 2 -41.56 -34.58 0.30
CA GLU A 2 -41.12 -34.05 -0.99
C GLU A 2 -39.65 -33.66 -0.85
N THR A 3 -38.81 -34.26 -1.68
CA THR A 3 -37.36 -34.12 -1.70
C THR A 3 -36.98 -32.90 -2.54
N ASN A 4 -36.43 -31.89 -1.88
CA ASN A 4 -35.85 -30.70 -2.52
C ASN A 4 -34.40 -30.97 -2.94
N THR A 5 -34.16 -31.12 -4.24
CA THR A 5 -32.82 -31.20 -4.84
C THR A 5 -32.32 -29.80 -5.19
N SER A 6 -31.32 -29.31 -4.45
CA SER A 6 -30.65 -28.04 -4.73
C SER A 6 -29.62 -28.20 -5.86
N SER A 7 -29.88 -27.52 -6.98
CA SER A 7 -28.95 -27.35 -8.09
C SER A 7 -27.81 -26.38 -7.69
N SER A 8 -26.60 -26.92 -7.56
CA SER A 8 -25.36 -26.16 -7.45
C SER A 8 -24.86 -25.76 -8.83
N GLY A 9 -24.91 -24.46 -9.15
CA GLY A 9 -24.33 -23.89 -10.37
C GLY A 9 -22.80 -23.95 -10.37
N PRO A 10 -22.14 -23.94 -11.55
CA PRO A 10 -20.71 -24.18 -11.68
C PRO A 10 -19.89 -22.96 -11.25
N ILE A 11 -18.87 -23.23 -10.43
CA ILE A 11 -17.80 -22.29 -10.08
C ILE A 11 -16.91 -22.12 -11.32
N ARG A 12 -16.83 -20.90 -11.86
CA ARG A 12 -15.94 -20.57 -12.99
C ARG A 12 -14.48 -20.48 -12.51
N PRO A 13 -13.50 -21.00 -13.27
CA PRO A 13 -12.09 -20.97 -12.89
C PRO A 13 -11.39 -19.67 -13.29
N ASN A 14 -10.50 -19.23 -12.41
CA ASN A 14 -9.23 -18.49 -12.61
C ASN A 14 -9.13 -17.46 -13.75
N ASP A 15 -9.14 -16.17 -13.38
CA ASP A 15 -8.41 -15.12 -14.11
C ASP A 15 -6.89 -15.34 -13.94
N GLU A 16 -6.27 -16.03 -14.90
CA GLU A 16 -4.83 -16.14 -15.02
C GLU A 16 -4.23 -14.81 -15.49
N PHE A 17 -3.62 -14.08 -14.57
CA PHE A 17 -2.74 -12.96 -14.90
C PHE A 17 -1.46 -13.52 -15.55
N ARG A 18 -1.32 -13.35 -16.87
CA ARG A 18 -0.09 -13.70 -17.61
C ARG A 18 0.99 -12.64 -17.36
N PRO A 19 2.19 -13.00 -16.90
CA PRO A 19 3.30 -12.06 -16.87
C PRO A 19 3.89 -11.93 -18.27
N ASN A 20 3.89 -10.71 -18.83
CA ASN A 20 4.69 -10.40 -20.02
C ASN A 20 6.17 -10.52 -19.65
N SER A 21 6.84 -11.51 -20.20
CA SER A 21 8.28 -11.73 -20.10
C SER A 21 8.98 -11.12 -21.32
N GLU A 22 9.43 -9.88 -21.19
CA GLU A 22 10.58 -9.31 -21.91
C GLU A 22 10.94 -7.98 -21.22
N VAL A 23 11.87 -8.03 -20.27
CA VAL A 23 12.37 -6.84 -19.59
C VAL A 23 13.37 -6.16 -20.52
N GLN A 24 12.87 -5.25 -21.36
CA GLN A 24 13.68 -4.10 -21.76
C GLN A 24 14.05 -3.37 -20.46
N LEU A 25 15.35 -3.23 -20.19
CA LEU A 25 15.90 -2.29 -19.20
C LEU A 25 15.62 -0.85 -19.69
N SER A 26 14.34 -0.49 -19.72
CA SER A 26 13.92 0.90 -19.82
C SER A 26 14.39 1.61 -18.55
N ASN A 27 14.67 2.91 -18.65
CA ASN A 27 14.97 3.81 -17.54
C ASN A 27 13.77 3.93 -16.57
N SER A 28 13.31 2.82 -15.99
CA SER A 28 12.27 2.80 -14.99
C SER A 28 12.85 3.44 -13.72
N GLU A 29 12.24 4.53 -13.30
CA GLU A 29 12.58 5.18 -12.05
C GLU A 29 12.57 4.18 -10.87
N SER A 30 13.53 4.34 -9.95
CA SER A 30 13.58 3.48 -8.76
C SER A 30 12.36 3.71 -7.85
N LEU A 31 11.91 2.66 -7.16
CA LEU A 31 10.82 2.74 -6.19
C LEU A 31 11.04 3.87 -5.15
N ILE A 32 12.29 4.03 -4.70
CA ILE A 32 12.68 5.05 -3.71
C ILE A 32 12.50 6.45 -4.28
N SER A 33 13.00 6.71 -5.49
CA SER A 33 12.88 8.02 -6.16
C SER A 33 11.42 8.41 -6.35
N GLN A 34 10.59 7.46 -6.79
CA GLN A 34 9.17 7.67 -6.92
C GLN A 34 8.49 8.02 -5.59
N ARG A 35 8.79 7.28 -4.51
CA ARG A 35 8.20 7.55 -3.18
C ARG A 35 8.68 8.88 -2.60
N GLN A 36 9.95 9.26 -2.84
CA GLN A 36 10.48 10.58 -2.47
C GLN A 36 9.74 11.69 -3.22
N ARG A 37 9.56 11.58 -4.54
CA ARG A 37 8.80 12.55 -5.32
C ARG A 37 7.38 12.69 -4.81
N ARG A 38 6.66 11.57 -4.59
CA ARG A 38 5.30 11.58 -4.06
C ARG A 38 5.20 12.25 -2.68
N ALA A 39 6.14 11.95 -1.78
CA ALA A 39 6.21 12.59 -0.48
C ALA A 39 6.46 14.10 -0.60
N SER A 40 7.38 14.52 -1.49
CA SER A 40 7.65 15.94 -1.75
C SER A 40 6.42 16.66 -2.32
N LEU A 41 5.73 16.06 -3.29
CA LEU A 41 4.49 16.64 -3.83
C LEU A 41 3.41 16.77 -2.75
N LEU A 42 3.27 15.78 -1.86
CA LEU A 42 2.34 15.84 -0.74
C LEU A 42 2.68 16.99 0.23
N ILE A 43 3.95 17.08 0.64
CA ILE A 43 4.44 18.11 1.58
C ILE A 43 4.28 19.51 1.00
N SER A 44 4.66 19.70 -0.27
CA SER A 44 4.51 20.97 -0.99
C SER A 44 3.06 21.26 -1.43
N GLN A 45 2.14 20.36 -1.10
CA GLN A 45 0.72 20.46 -1.42
C GLN A 45 0.44 20.58 -2.93
N HIS A 46 1.19 19.88 -3.78
CA HIS A 46 0.91 19.76 -5.21
C HIS A 46 0.02 18.54 -5.46
N TYR A 47 -1.26 18.65 -5.12
CA TYR A 47 -2.16 17.48 -5.10
C TYR A 47 -2.51 16.97 -6.48
N GLU A 48 -2.73 17.85 -7.46
CA GLU A 48 -3.07 17.42 -8.83
C GLU A 48 -2.01 16.48 -9.41
N PRO A 49 -0.71 16.85 -9.51
CA PRO A 49 0.29 15.97 -10.11
C PRO A 49 0.49 14.70 -9.28
N LEU A 50 0.41 14.79 -7.95
CA LEU A 50 0.48 13.61 -7.07
C LEU A 50 -0.65 12.62 -7.36
N ILE A 51 -1.89 13.10 -7.42
CA ILE A 51 -3.06 12.27 -7.68
C ILE A 51 -2.98 11.67 -9.08
N THR A 52 -2.61 12.47 -10.09
CA THR A 52 -2.46 12.01 -11.47
C THR A 52 -1.44 10.88 -11.57
N GLU A 53 -0.27 11.04 -10.95
CA GLU A 53 0.78 10.01 -10.93
C GLU A 53 0.29 8.70 -10.28
N ILE A 54 -0.45 8.78 -9.18
CA ILE A 54 -0.93 7.58 -8.50
C ILE A 54 -2.03 6.91 -9.29
N LEU A 55 -2.99 7.68 -9.81
CA LEU A 55 -4.13 7.10 -10.53
C LEU A 55 -3.75 6.50 -11.87
N SER A 56 -2.76 7.06 -12.58
CA SER A 56 -2.29 6.50 -13.85
C SER A 56 -1.70 5.10 -13.67
N GLU A 57 -1.09 4.81 -12.53
CA GLU A 57 -0.56 3.48 -12.21
C GLU A 57 -1.60 2.56 -11.59
N GLU A 58 -2.37 3.07 -10.63
CA GLU A 58 -3.27 2.25 -9.85
C GLU A 58 -4.52 1.84 -10.64
N LEU A 59 -5.10 2.73 -11.45
CA LEU A 59 -6.36 2.44 -12.15
C LEU A 59 -6.21 1.35 -13.23
N LEU A 60 -5.00 1.15 -13.78
CA LEU A 60 -4.71 0.09 -14.75
C LEU A 60 -4.96 -1.32 -14.17
N LYS A 61 -4.89 -1.48 -12.85
CA LYS A 61 -5.18 -2.75 -12.15
C LYS A 61 -6.68 -3.10 -12.13
N TYR A 62 -7.52 -2.18 -12.60
CA TYR A 62 -8.98 -2.26 -12.53
C TYR A 62 -9.68 -2.22 -13.89
N THR A 63 -8.96 -2.32 -15.01
CA THR A 63 -9.52 -2.33 -16.38
C THR A 63 -10.66 -3.34 -16.58
N HIS A 64 -10.66 -4.42 -15.79
CA HIS A 64 -11.70 -5.47 -15.83
C HIS A 64 -12.47 -5.61 -14.51
N SER A 65 -12.39 -4.63 -13.62
CA SER A 65 -13.02 -4.66 -12.31
C SER A 65 -14.42 -4.07 -12.35
N THR A 66 -15.37 -4.69 -11.63
CA THR A 66 -16.70 -4.08 -11.37
C THR A 66 -16.72 -3.24 -10.10
N ALA A 67 -15.62 -3.21 -9.33
CA ALA A 67 -15.56 -2.46 -8.07
C ALA A 67 -15.46 -0.95 -8.28
N ILE A 68 -14.91 -0.53 -9.43
CA ILE A 68 -14.65 0.85 -9.80
C ILE A 68 -14.68 0.96 -11.32
N ASP A 69 -15.22 2.05 -11.85
CA ASP A 69 -15.10 2.40 -13.25
C ASP A 69 -13.78 3.17 -13.46
N PRO A 70 -12.72 2.57 -14.02
CA PRO A 70 -11.43 3.24 -14.19
C PRO A 70 -11.47 4.42 -15.16
N THR A 71 -12.56 4.59 -15.94
CA THR A 71 -12.70 5.67 -16.91
C THR A 71 -13.22 6.97 -16.30
N ASP A 72 -13.84 6.92 -15.11
CA ASP A 72 -14.35 8.09 -14.37
C ASP A 72 -13.22 8.82 -13.61
N VAL A 73 -12.16 9.18 -14.34
CA VAL A 73 -10.92 9.78 -13.78
C VAL A 73 -11.22 11.08 -13.03
N VAL A 74 -12.16 11.89 -13.53
CA VAL A 74 -12.53 13.18 -12.91
C VAL A 74 -13.09 12.97 -11.51
N ARG A 75 -13.98 11.99 -11.33
CA ARG A 75 -14.54 11.67 -10.02
C ARG A 75 -13.49 11.10 -9.08
N HIS A 76 -12.62 10.22 -9.57
CA HIS A 76 -11.55 9.64 -8.76
C HIS A 76 -10.56 10.70 -8.29
N LYS A 77 -10.16 11.63 -9.18
CA LYS A 77 -9.34 12.78 -8.81
C LYS A 77 -9.99 13.62 -7.72
N ARG A 78 -11.30 13.88 -7.83
CA ARG A 78 -12.05 14.64 -6.81
C ARG A 78 -12.08 13.94 -5.46
N ASP A 79 -12.32 12.63 -5.43
CA ASP A 79 -12.35 11.87 -4.18
C ASP A 79 -10.94 11.79 -3.54
N CYS A 80 -9.88 11.63 -4.34
CA CYS A 80 -8.50 11.71 -3.86
C CYS A 80 -8.14 13.09 -3.29
N ALA A 81 -8.53 14.18 -3.98
CA ALA A 81 -8.27 15.54 -3.50
C ALA A 81 -8.95 15.80 -2.14
N LEU A 82 -10.18 15.31 -1.96
CA LEU A 82 -10.89 15.38 -0.69
C LEU A 82 -10.20 14.58 0.41
N ILE A 83 -9.69 13.39 0.09
CA ILE A 83 -8.95 12.55 1.05
C ILE A 83 -7.70 13.29 1.51
N ILE A 84 -6.85 13.74 0.58
CA ILE A 84 -5.58 14.41 0.89
C ILE A 84 -5.81 15.73 1.63
N ALA A 85 -6.76 16.55 1.19
CA ALA A 85 -7.06 17.83 1.84
C ALA A 85 -7.63 17.71 3.27
N SER A 86 -8.13 16.52 3.65
CA SER A 86 -8.63 16.23 4.99
C SER A 86 -7.67 15.42 5.86
N ALA A 87 -6.51 15.07 5.31
CA ALA A 87 -5.58 14.16 5.94
C ALA A 87 -4.88 14.80 7.14
N SER A 88 -4.74 14.06 8.24
CA SER A 88 -4.05 14.53 9.44
C SER A 88 -2.52 14.43 9.29
N PRO A 89 -1.73 15.02 10.20
CA PRO A 89 -0.28 14.85 10.22
C PRO A 89 0.18 13.38 10.29
N ILE A 90 -0.66 12.46 10.80
CA ILE A 90 -0.42 11.01 10.82
C ILE A 90 -0.28 10.46 9.40
N PHE A 91 -1.16 10.88 8.50
CA PHE A 91 -1.14 10.47 7.11
C PHE A 91 0.16 10.92 6.43
N THR A 92 0.54 12.19 6.61
CA THR A 92 1.79 12.72 6.05
C THR A 92 3.00 11.96 6.60
N ALA A 93 3.06 11.71 7.91
CA ALA A 93 4.14 10.95 8.53
C ALA A 93 4.23 9.50 8.00
N ALA A 94 3.09 8.88 7.70
CA ALA A 94 3.03 7.56 7.07
C ALA A 94 3.63 7.58 5.66
N VAL A 95 3.22 8.55 4.82
CA VAL A 95 3.71 8.71 3.45
C VAL A 95 5.20 9.01 3.42
N THR A 96 5.69 9.86 4.34
CA THR A 96 7.11 10.21 4.46
C THR A 96 7.97 9.11 5.10
N GLY A 97 7.38 7.99 5.53
CA GLY A 97 8.10 6.82 6.04
C GLY A 97 8.66 6.95 7.45
N ASN A 98 8.29 8.00 8.20
CA ASN A 98 8.83 8.29 9.52
C ASN A 98 7.80 8.21 10.66
N LEU A 99 6.58 7.73 10.38
CA LEU A 99 5.50 7.61 11.37
C LEU A 99 5.94 6.85 12.62
N VAL A 100 6.52 5.65 12.49
CA VAL A 100 6.88 4.82 13.65
C VAL A 100 7.90 5.53 14.54
N ALA A 101 8.96 6.08 13.94
CA ALA A 101 10.00 6.78 14.68
C ALA A 101 9.47 8.06 15.35
N ARG A 102 8.66 8.86 14.65
CA ARG A 102 8.05 10.08 15.22
C ARG A 102 7.07 9.77 16.35
N MET A 103 6.33 8.68 16.26
CA MET A 103 5.43 8.25 17.34
C MET A 103 6.16 7.94 18.66
N LEU A 104 7.49 7.78 18.65
CA LEU A 104 8.29 7.62 19.86
C LEU A 104 8.73 8.95 20.49
N THR A 105 8.81 10.03 19.71
CA THR A 105 9.50 11.26 20.11
C THR A 105 8.72 12.56 19.92
N ASP A 106 7.61 12.55 19.18
CA ASP A 106 6.81 13.72 18.81
C ASP A 106 5.47 13.73 19.57
N PRO A 107 5.35 14.50 20.68
CA PRO A 107 4.13 14.54 21.49
C PRO A 107 2.92 15.10 20.74
N TYR A 108 3.15 16.01 19.79
CA TYR A 108 2.06 16.56 18.99
C TYR A 108 1.46 15.47 18.10
N LEU A 109 2.31 14.71 17.40
CA LEU A 109 1.87 13.59 16.58
C LEU A 109 1.18 12.49 17.42
N GLN A 110 1.66 12.22 18.63
CA GLN A 110 1.04 11.28 19.56
C GLN A 110 -0.38 11.72 19.94
N ASN A 111 -0.60 13.00 20.22
CA ASN A 111 -1.91 13.56 20.56
C ASN A 111 -2.87 13.49 19.36
N GLU A 112 -2.40 13.84 18.16
CA GLU A 112 -3.16 13.71 16.92
C GLU A 112 -3.57 12.25 16.68
N TYR A 113 -2.65 11.31 16.88
CA TYR A 113 -2.95 9.88 16.74
C TYR A 113 -3.98 9.42 17.77
N ALA A 114 -3.88 9.88 19.02
CA ALA A 114 -4.83 9.50 20.07
C ALA A 114 -6.26 9.94 19.71
N ALA A 115 -6.43 11.18 19.20
CA ALA A 115 -7.72 11.67 18.75
C ALA A 115 -8.25 10.88 17.54
N LEU A 116 -7.40 10.65 16.53
CA LEU A 116 -7.74 9.87 15.33
C LEU A 116 -8.14 8.43 15.70
N SER A 117 -7.35 7.80 16.56
CA SER A 117 -7.57 6.44 17.06
C SER A 117 -8.88 6.32 17.85
N ALA A 118 -9.17 7.28 18.72
CA ALA A 118 -10.44 7.32 19.46
C ALA A 118 -11.65 7.39 18.51
N GLN A 119 -11.58 8.26 17.48
CA GLN A 119 -12.65 8.41 16.51
C GLN A 119 -12.83 7.16 15.62
N ALA A 120 -11.75 6.43 15.33
CA ALA A 120 -11.78 5.21 14.52
C ALA A 120 -12.58 4.04 15.13
N HIS A 121 -12.96 4.11 16.42
CA HIS A 121 -13.90 3.16 17.02
C HIS A 121 -15.31 3.27 16.44
N HIS A 122 -15.65 4.42 15.86
CA HIS A 122 -16.99 4.72 15.38
C HIS A 122 -17.03 5.00 13.87
N GLN A 123 -15.88 5.18 13.24
CA GLN A 123 -15.76 5.64 11.87
C GLN A 123 -14.86 4.70 11.05
N PRO A 124 -15.30 4.24 9.87
CA PRO A 124 -14.45 3.45 8.99
C PRO A 124 -13.16 4.18 8.66
N SER A 125 -12.09 3.42 8.47
CA SER A 125 -10.75 3.99 8.34
C SER A 125 -9.84 3.16 7.45
N ILE A 126 -8.74 3.79 7.03
CA ILE A 126 -7.59 3.13 6.44
C ILE A 126 -6.57 2.91 7.55
N TYR A 127 -6.04 1.70 7.63
CA TYR A 127 -4.95 1.33 8.51
C TYR A 127 -3.74 0.89 7.69
N ALA A 128 -2.55 0.95 8.30
CA ALA A 128 -1.32 0.46 7.72
C ALA A 128 -0.45 -0.22 8.77
N HIS A 129 0.31 -1.23 8.35
CA HIS A 129 1.32 -1.91 9.16
C HIS A 129 2.70 -1.64 8.58
N PHE A 130 3.65 -1.14 9.38
CA PHE A 130 5.02 -0.85 8.94
C PHE A 130 5.99 -1.85 9.56
N LEU A 131 6.84 -2.46 8.74
CA LEU A 131 7.90 -3.37 9.20
C LEU A 131 9.11 -2.56 9.69
N THR A 132 9.26 -2.43 11.00
CA THR A 132 10.40 -1.75 11.63
C THR A 132 10.82 -2.48 12.91
N ASP A 133 11.95 -2.10 13.48
CA ASP A 133 12.29 -2.47 14.84
C ASP A 133 11.56 -1.59 15.86
N LYS A 134 11.82 -1.83 17.15
CA LYS A 134 11.23 -1.08 18.28
C LYS A 134 11.53 0.42 18.29
N PHE A 135 12.52 0.87 17.51
CA PHE A 135 12.91 2.28 17.39
C PHE A 135 12.37 2.92 16.11
N GLY A 136 11.58 2.19 15.31
CA GLY A 136 11.07 2.66 14.03
C GLY A 136 12.10 2.59 12.90
N ILE A 137 13.20 1.84 13.07
CA ILE A 137 14.21 1.64 12.03
C ILE A 137 13.76 0.48 11.13
N ALA A 138 13.65 0.75 9.83
CA ALA A 138 13.31 -0.26 8.82
C ALA A 138 14.45 -1.25 8.59
N PRO A 139 14.19 -2.44 8.01
CA PRO A 139 15.27 -3.30 7.53
C PRO A 139 16.11 -2.61 6.44
N THR A 140 17.38 -2.98 6.35
CA THR A 140 18.24 -2.61 5.21
C THR A 140 17.90 -3.44 3.97
N PRO A 141 18.28 -3.02 2.75
CA PRO A 141 18.20 -3.86 1.56
C PRO A 141 18.84 -5.24 1.75
N THR A 142 20.02 -5.33 2.38
CA THR A 142 20.69 -6.62 2.69
C THR A 142 19.82 -7.50 3.58
N GLN A 143 19.28 -6.95 4.67
CA GLN A 143 18.40 -7.70 5.58
C GLN A 143 17.12 -8.15 4.87
N TYR A 144 16.54 -7.28 4.03
CA TYR A 144 15.34 -7.60 3.26
C TYR A 144 15.59 -8.71 2.21
N LEU A 145 16.77 -8.73 1.60
CA LEU A 145 17.21 -9.83 0.74
C LEU A 145 17.37 -11.14 1.54
N THR A 146 17.95 -11.09 2.74
CA THR A 146 18.05 -12.26 3.63
C THR A 146 16.67 -12.81 4.01
N ILE A 147 15.70 -11.95 4.32
CA ILE A 147 14.30 -12.35 4.54
C ILE A 147 13.74 -13.05 3.30
N SER A 148 13.91 -12.47 2.11
CA SER A 148 13.45 -13.04 0.83
C SER A 148 14.07 -14.41 0.54
N ASN A 149 15.37 -14.57 0.75
CA ASN A 149 16.07 -15.84 0.54
C ASN A 149 15.62 -16.92 1.54
N THR A 150 15.40 -16.53 2.79
CA THR A 150 14.86 -17.42 3.83
C THR A 150 13.46 -17.90 3.46
N ILE A 151 12.58 -17.01 2.98
CA ILE A 151 11.24 -17.35 2.48
C ILE A 151 11.34 -18.23 1.22
N THR A 152 12.25 -17.95 0.30
CA THR A 152 12.44 -18.80 -0.90
C THR A 152 12.78 -20.24 -0.50
N SER A 153 13.65 -20.42 0.49
CA SER A 153 13.94 -21.77 1.00
C SER A 153 12.73 -22.37 1.75
N TYR A 154 11.96 -21.58 2.50
CA TYR A 154 10.70 -22.03 3.13
C TYR A 154 9.71 -22.60 2.11
N LEU A 155 9.64 -21.99 0.92
CA LEU A 155 8.79 -22.43 -0.19
C LEU A 155 9.24 -23.73 -0.86
N SER A 156 10.50 -24.16 -0.70
CA SER A 156 11.01 -25.37 -1.33
C SER A 156 10.20 -26.62 -0.95
N ALA A 157 9.90 -27.44 -1.96
CA ALA A 157 9.24 -28.73 -1.81
C ALA A 157 10.24 -29.91 -1.79
N ASP A 158 11.35 -29.77 -2.51
CA ASP A 158 12.26 -30.88 -2.81
C ASP A 158 13.35 -31.10 -1.75
N GLN A 159 13.56 -30.10 -0.89
CA GLN A 159 14.54 -30.18 0.19
C GLN A 159 13.89 -29.81 1.53
N PRO A 160 14.15 -30.58 2.60
CA PRO A 160 13.77 -30.17 3.94
C PRO A 160 14.45 -28.84 4.26
N SER A 161 13.68 -27.75 4.27
CA SER A 161 14.20 -26.44 4.67
C SER A 161 14.51 -26.50 6.17
N PRO A 162 15.78 -26.32 6.59
CA PRO A 162 16.18 -26.49 7.98
C PRO A 162 15.49 -25.49 8.91
N HIS A 163 15.12 -24.32 8.39
CA HIS A 163 14.45 -23.26 9.13
C HIS A 163 12.92 -23.28 9.02
N ALA A 164 12.33 -24.01 8.08
CA ALA A 164 10.87 -23.94 7.87
C ALA A 164 10.07 -24.38 9.10
N TRP A 165 10.53 -25.45 9.78
CA TRP A 165 9.92 -25.89 11.04
C TRP A 165 10.05 -24.83 12.13
N ALA A 166 11.21 -24.19 12.26
CA ALA A 166 11.45 -23.16 13.27
C ALA A 166 10.55 -21.93 13.03
N ILE A 167 10.46 -21.46 11.79
CA ILE A 167 9.57 -20.35 11.39
C ILE A 167 8.11 -20.69 11.68
N ASP A 168 7.66 -21.90 11.29
CA ASP A 168 6.30 -22.37 11.57
C ASP A 168 6.02 -22.55 13.07
N ASN A 169 7.01 -22.46 13.96
CA ASN A 169 6.83 -22.56 15.40
C ASN A 169 7.15 -21.26 16.16
N VAL A 170 7.46 -20.16 15.47
CA VAL A 170 7.60 -18.84 16.11
C VAL A 170 6.28 -18.43 16.77
N THR A 171 5.16 -18.67 16.09
CA THR A 171 3.82 -18.34 16.60
C THR A 171 2.92 -19.57 16.63
N SER A 172 1.86 -19.53 17.45
CA SER A 172 0.86 -20.59 17.48
C SER A 172 -0.03 -20.61 16.22
N PRO A 173 -0.59 -21.76 15.81
CA PRO A 173 -0.40 -23.09 16.41
C PRO A 173 0.94 -23.72 16.00
N PRO A 174 1.54 -24.57 16.86
CA PRO A 174 2.80 -25.24 16.55
C PRO A 174 2.62 -26.30 15.46
N VAL A 175 3.69 -26.54 14.70
CA VAL A 175 3.78 -27.57 13.66
C VAL A 175 4.77 -28.63 14.13
N THR A 176 4.39 -29.92 14.07
CA THR A 176 5.31 -31.00 14.44
C THR A 176 6.45 -31.13 13.43
N LEU A 177 7.62 -31.57 13.89
CA LEU A 177 8.78 -31.77 13.02
C LEU A 177 8.48 -32.76 11.88
N GLN A 178 7.75 -33.84 12.18
CA GLN A 178 7.31 -34.82 11.19
C GLN A 178 6.38 -34.21 10.13
N SER A 179 5.41 -33.38 10.54
CA SER A 179 4.54 -32.71 9.57
C SER A 179 5.35 -31.78 8.65
N SER A 180 6.24 -30.98 9.23
CA SER A 180 7.13 -30.09 8.48
C SER A 180 8.07 -30.85 7.52
N SER A 181 8.61 -32.00 7.93
CA SER A 181 9.50 -32.82 7.09
C SER A 181 8.78 -33.46 5.91
N THR A 182 7.48 -33.72 6.02
CA THR A 182 6.62 -34.15 4.89
C THR A 182 6.16 -32.98 3.99
N GLY A 183 6.70 -31.78 4.19
CA GLY A 183 6.46 -30.62 3.33
C GLY A 183 5.30 -29.72 3.77
N HIS A 184 4.67 -29.99 4.92
CA HIS A 184 3.68 -29.08 5.51
C HIS A 184 4.30 -27.70 5.78
N ARG A 185 3.55 -26.64 5.47
CA ARG A 185 3.95 -25.25 5.71
C ARG A 185 2.74 -24.48 6.19
N LYS A 186 2.78 -23.95 7.42
CA LYS A 186 1.66 -23.23 8.03
C LYS A 186 1.10 -22.13 7.13
N TYR A 187 1.99 -21.34 6.53
CA TYR A 187 1.61 -20.19 5.71
C TYR A 187 1.17 -20.55 4.30
N LEU A 188 1.40 -21.79 3.83
CA LEU A 188 0.93 -22.26 2.53
C LEU A 188 -0.39 -23.03 2.63
N GLN A 189 -0.78 -23.44 3.84
CA GLN A 189 -2.01 -24.18 4.06
C GLN A 189 -3.26 -23.32 3.83
N THR A 190 -4.22 -23.88 3.10
CA THR A 190 -5.59 -23.39 2.96
C THR A 190 -6.58 -24.49 3.35
N ARG A 191 -7.88 -24.20 3.31
CA ARG A 191 -8.92 -25.21 3.55
C ARG A 191 -8.89 -26.36 2.54
N SER A 192 -8.44 -26.08 1.31
CA SER A 192 -8.47 -27.01 0.18
C SER A 192 -7.13 -27.65 -0.14
N SER A 193 -6.02 -27.18 0.44
CA SER A 193 -4.68 -27.70 0.17
C SER A 193 -3.74 -27.49 1.34
N THR A 194 -2.87 -28.46 1.59
CA THR A 194 -1.74 -28.33 2.53
C THR A 194 -0.68 -27.34 2.02
N ARG A 195 -0.60 -27.17 0.70
CA ARG A 195 0.31 -26.23 0.02
C ARG A 195 -0.41 -25.58 -1.16
N SER A 196 -0.91 -24.37 -0.96
CA SER A 196 -1.61 -23.61 -2.01
C SER A 196 -0.61 -23.09 -3.06
N SER A 197 -0.82 -23.51 -4.31
CA SER A 197 -0.06 -23.02 -5.48
C SER A 197 -0.18 -21.50 -5.62
N GLN A 198 -1.37 -20.94 -5.38
CA GLN A 198 -1.60 -19.50 -5.42
C GLN A 198 -0.77 -18.74 -4.38
N ARG A 199 -0.68 -19.27 -3.15
CA ARG A 199 0.16 -18.66 -2.10
C ARG A 199 1.64 -18.77 -2.43
N ILE A 200 2.07 -19.91 -2.96
CA ILE A 200 3.44 -20.11 -3.45
C ILE A 200 3.77 -19.08 -4.53
N ASN A 201 2.94 -18.97 -5.57
CA ASN A 201 3.16 -18.02 -6.67
C ASN A 201 3.24 -16.58 -6.17
N THR A 202 2.38 -16.20 -5.23
CA THR A 202 2.38 -14.85 -4.67
C THR A 202 3.63 -14.57 -3.82
N LEU A 203 4.06 -15.52 -2.98
CA LEU A 203 5.30 -15.39 -2.21
C LEU A 203 6.54 -15.41 -3.11
N SER A 204 6.52 -16.17 -4.20
CA SER A 204 7.57 -16.14 -5.22
C SER A 204 7.67 -14.76 -5.88
N ARG A 205 6.53 -14.13 -6.23
CA ARG A 205 6.51 -12.74 -6.75
C ARG A 205 7.09 -11.75 -5.73
N PHE A 206 6.67 -11.85 -4.47
CA PHE A 206 7.24 -11.06 -3.38
C PHE A 206 8.77 -11.22 -3.29
N CYS A 207 9.27 -12.46 -3.28
CA CYS A 207 10.70 -12.75 -3.20
C CYS A 207 11.47 -12.22 -4.41
N ALA A 208 10.92 -12.38 -5.61
CA ALA A 208 11.51 -11.86 -6.85
C ALA A 208 11.59 -10.33 -6.82
N ALA A 209 10.52 -9.65 -6.44
CA ALA A 209 10.49 -8.19 -6.36
C ALA A 209 11.43 -7.64 -5.28
N ALA A 210 11.57 -8.32 -4.13
CA ALA A 210 12.56 -7.96 -3.10
C ALA A 210 14.00 -8.06 -3.64
N ARG A 211 14.31 -9.08 -4.45
CA ARG A 211 15.62 -9.20 -5.13
C ARG A 211 15.84 -8.10 -6.15
N THR A 212 14.84 -7.82 -6.99
CA THR A 212 14.90 -6.71 -7.95
C THR A 212 15.17 -5.39 -7.25
N ARG A 213 14.44 -5.11 -6.15
CA ARG A 213 14.65 -3.91 -5.34
C ARG A 213 16.08 -3.83 -4.78
N PHE A 214 16.65 -4.94 -4.32
CA PHE A 214 18.04 -4.98 -3.87
C PHE A 214 19.02 -4.64 -5.00
N VAL A 215 18.87 -5.27 -6.18
CA VAL A 215 19.74 -5.03 -7.35
C VAL A 215 19.65 -3.58 -7.83
N GLN A 216 18.45 -2.99 -7.82
CA GLN A 216 18.22 -1.60 -8.20
C GLN A 216 18.68 -0.59 -7.15
N THR A 217 18.91 -1.02 -5.91
CA THR A 217 19.40 -0.14 -4.84
C THR A 217 20.91 0.09 -5.02
N PRO A 218 21.41 1.33 -5.01
CA PRO A 218 22.85 1.60 -5.06
C PRO A 218 23.60 0.84 -3.96
N ALA A 219 24.75 0.26 -4.30
CA ALA A 219 25.53 -0.57 -3.37
C ALA A 219 25.88 0.14 -2.05
N ALA A 220 26.17 1.45 -2.10
CA ALA A 220 26.44 2.27 -0.92
C ALA A 220 25.27 2.34 0.08
N LEU A 221 24.05 2.01 -0.36
CA LEU A 221 22.84 2.02 0.46
C LEU A 221 22.38 0.63 0.90
N HIS A 222 23.09 -0.45 0.53
CA HIS A 222 22.67 -1.83 0.85
C HIS A 222 22.52 -2.11 2.35
N ASP A 223 23.34 -1.46 3.16
CA ASP A 223 23.30 -1.55 4.63
C ASP A 223 22.73 -0.30 5.30
N THR A 224 22.11 0.59 4.53
CA THR A 224 21.35 1.72 5.06
C THR A 224 19.88 1.30 5.21
N PRO A 225 19.23 1.53 6.37
CA PRO A 225 17.81 1.25 6.54
C PRO A 225 16.97 1.91 5.45
N PHE A 226 15.92 1.23 4.99
CA PHE A 226 14.99 1.89 4.06
C PHE A 226 14.41 3.16 4.67
N THR A 227 14.47 4.28 3.94
CA THR A 227 13.74 5.52 4.28
C THR A 227 12.23 5.25 4.41
N PHE A 228 11.75 4.28 3.64
CA PHE A 228 10.37 3.90 3.52
C PHE A 228 10.19 2.44 3.91
N PRO A 229 9.71 2.17 5.14
CA PRO A 229 9.53 0.80 5.61
C PRO A 229 8.60 0.00 4.68
N PRO A 230 8.90 -1.29 4.40
CA PRO A 230 7.94 -2.19 3.79
C PRO A 230 6.65 -2.21 4.62
N ALA A 231 5.50 -2.13 3.95
CA ALA A 231 4.23 -1.98 4.65
C ALA A 231 3.07 -2.77 4.04
N GLU A 232 1.99 -2.90 4.80
CA GLU A 232 0.67 -3.35 4.37
C GLU A 232 -0.30 -2.18 4.60
N CYS A 233 -1.30 -2.04 3.74
CA CYS A 233 -2.33 -1.01 3.85
C CYS A 233 -3.69 -1.61 3.53
N GLY A 234 -4.70 -1.27 4.32
CA GLY A 234 -6.03 -1.83 4.13
C GLY A 234 -7.14 -0.94 4.65
N TYR A 235 -8.33 -1.16 4.10
CA TYR A 235 -9.57 -0.59 4.62
C TYR A 235 -10.19 -1.46 5.71
N SER A 236 -10.80 -0.82 6.73
CA SER A 236 -11.70 -1.50 7.64
C SER A 236 -12.88 -0.63 8.07
N TYR A 237 -14.04 -1.26 8.25
CA TYR A 237 -15.17 -0.66 8.95
C TYR A 237 -14.90 -0.47 10.45
N ASP A 238 -14.12 -1.38 11.05
CA ASP A 238 -13.66 -1.34 12.43
C ASP A 238 -12.17 -1.66 12.46
N SER A 239 -11.33 -0.62 12.40
CA SER A 239 -9.88 -0.79 12.30
C SER A 239 -9.26 -1.32 13.59
N HIS A 240 -9.84 -1.07 14.75
CA HIS A 240 -9.34 -1.59 16.03
C HIS A 240 -9.47 -3.11 16.09
N THR A 241 -10.66 -3.62 15.79
CA THR A 241 -10.90 -5.06 15.70
C THR A 241 -10.00 -5.68 14.63
N ARG A 242 -9.84 -5.02 13.48
CA ARG A 242 -9.00 -5.52 12.39
C ARG A 242 -7.51 -5.57 12.78
N ILE A 243 -6.99 -4.54 13.43
CA ILE A 243 -5.61 -4.50 13.95
C ILE A 243 -5.41 -5.59 15.01
N ALA A 244 -6.37 -5.78 15.92
CA ALA A 244 -6.31 -6.86 16.91
C ALA A 244 -6.31 -8.25 16.26
N GLN A 245 -7.10 -8.45 15.19
CA GLN A 245 -7.09 -9.67 14.39
C GLN A 245 -5.74 -9.90 13.71
N HIS A 246 -5.11 -8.86 13.17
CA HIS A 246 -3.75 -8.95 12.60
C HIS A 246 -2.73 -9.37 13.65
N ARG A 247 -2.72 -8.73 14.83
CA ARG A 247 -1.84 -9.09 15.96
C ARG A 247 -2.05 -10.54 16.41
N ALA A 248 -3.31 -11.01 16.40
CA ALA A 248 -3.66 -12.39 16.72
C ALA A 248 -3.49 -13.36 15.53
N ARG A 249 -3.07 -12.86 14.37
CA ARG A 249 -2.88 -13.62 13.10
C ARG A 249 -4.14 -14.33 12.59
N ARG A 250 -5.32 -13.79 12.91
CA ARG A 250 -6.63 -14.36 12.52
C ARG A 250 -7.15 -13.66 11.27
N GLY A 251 -7.28 -14.39 10.16
CA GLY A 251 -7.76 -13.81 8.90
C GLY A 251 -6.87 -12.66 8.38
N SER A 252 -5.59 -12.68 8.76
CA SER A 252 -4.58 -11.68 8.42
C SER A 252 -3.93 -12.00 7.06
N ASN A 253 -3.16 -11.04 6.55
CA ASN A 253 -2.30 -11.21 5.40
C ASN A 253 -1.18 -12.24 5.73
N TYR A 254 -1.21 -13.39 5.06
CA TYR A 254 -0.26 -14.49 5.32
C TYR A 254 1.19 -14.14 4.92
N ILE A 255 1.39 -13.19 4.01
CA ILE A 255 2.73 -12.73 3.58
C ILE A 255 3.35 -11.90 4.69
N MET A 256 2.60 -10.91 5.18
CA MET A 256 2.99 -10.06 6.30
C MET A 256 3.36 -10.90 7.54
N ASN A 257 2.52 -11.87 7.88
CA ASN A 257 2.74 -12.77 9.01
C ASN A 257 3.97 -13.68 8.82
N LEU A 258 4.18 -14.24 7.62
CA LEU A 258 5.35 -15.06 7.32
C LEU A 258 6.63 -14.24 7.40
N VAL A 259 6.62 -13.00 6.88
CA VAL A 259 7.76 -12.07 6.96
C VAL A 259 8.10 -11.79 8.42
N GLU A 260 7.12 -11.46 9.27
CA GLU A 260 7.35 -11.21 10.69
C GLU A 260 7.89 -12.45 11.43
N ASP A 261 7.38 -13.65 11.14
CA ASP A 261 7.92 -14.89 11.74
C ASP A 261 9.34 -15.21 11.24
N THR A 262 9.63 -14.94 9.97
CA THR A 262 10.98 -15.04 9.43
C THR A 262 11.93 -14.06 10.14
N CYS A 263 11.51 -12.81 10.37
CA CYS A 263 12.30 -11.84 11.12
C CYS A 263 12.58 -12.30 12.56
N ALA A 264 11.56 -12.82 13.24
CA ALA A 264 11.71 -13.35 14.59
C ALA A 264 12.68 -14.54 14.65
N TYR A 265 12.56 -15.48 13.70
CA TYR A 265 13.51 -16.59 13.57
C TYR A 265 14.95 -16.08 13.34
N LEU A 266 15.15 -15.16 12.39
CA LEU A 266 16.47 -14.61 12.06
C LEU A 266 17.11 -13.86 13.23
N HIS A 267 16.30 -13.19 14.06
CA HIS A 267 16.76 -12.59 15.31
C HIS A 267 17.13 -13.65 16.36
N GLN A 268 16.28 -14.67 16.56
CA GLN A 268 16.52 -15.75 17.53
C GLN A 268 17.77 -16.57 17.23
N CYS A 269 18.08 -16.82 15.95
CA CYS A 269 19.31 -17.53 15.56
C CYS A 269 20.54 -16.61 15.43
N GLY A 270 20.43 -15.34 15.81
CA GLY A 270 21.53 -14.38 15.83
C GLY A 270 21.96 -13.84 14.46
N THR A 271 21.21 -14.11 13.39
CA THR A 271 21.47 -13.53 12.06
C THR A 271 21.14 -12.04 12.02
N PHE A 272 20.06 -11.64 12.69
CA PHE A 272 19.72 -10.23 12.91
C PHE A 272 19.97 -9.84 14.36
N THR A 273 20.53 -8.65 14.56
CA THR A 273 20.66 -8.04 15.89
C THR A 273 19.37 -7.33 16.30
N GLN A 274 18.55 -6.89 15.33
CA GLN A 274 17.25 -6.26 15.54
C GLN A 274 16.11 -7.26 15.37
N LEU A 275 15.03 -7.05 16.13
CA LEU A 275 13.76 -7.72 15.92
C LEU A 275 12.83 -6.78 15.14
N PHE A 276 12.57 -7.11 13.88
CA PHE A 276 11.60 -6.39 13.06
C PHE A 276 10.19 -6.97 13.24
N VAL A 277 9.23 -6.09 13.53
CA VAL A 277 7.80 -6.42 13.71
C VAL A 277 6.91 -5.44 12.94
N MET A 278 5.65 -5.80 12.78
CA MET A 278 4.64 -4.97 12.13
C MET A 278 4.04 -3.98 13.14
N HIS A 279 4.28 -2.69 12.95
CA HIS A 279 3.69 -1.63 13.75
C HIS A 279 2.40 -1.10 13.09
N PRO A 280 1.20 -1.39 13.65
CA PRO A 280 -0.06 -0.96 13.09
C PRO A 280 -0.42 0.48 13.47
N PHE A 281 -0.95 1.23 12.51
CA PHE A 281 -1.54 2.55 12.72
C PHE A 281 -2.81 2.73 11.90
N ILE A 282 -3.75 3.48 12.44
CA ILE A 282 -4.85 4.05 11.65
C ILE A 282 -4.32 5.35 11.04
N ILE A 283 -4.37 5.47 9.72
CA ILE A 283 -3.74 6.60 9.00
C ILE A 283 -4.75 7.55 8.36
N PHE A 284 -6.02 7.15 8.22
CA PHE A 284 -7.05 8.00 7.66
C PHE A 284 -8.46 7.60 8.12
N LEU A 285 -9.33 8.58 8.38
CA LEU A 285 -10.74 8.36 8.71
C LEU A 285 -11.61 8.72 7.51
N LEU A 286 -12.44 7.78 7.06
CA LEU A 286 -13.33 8.02 5.91
C LEU A 286 -14.54 8.81 6.36
N PHE A 287 -14.93 9.84 5.60
CA PHE A 287 -16.11 10.64 5.92
C PHE A 287 -17.21 10.55 4.85
N ARG A 288 -16.97 9.80 3.76
CA ARG A 288 -17.99 9.44 2.76
C ARG A 288 -17.87 7.97 2.39
N ALA A 289 -19.00 7.28 2.25
CA ALA A 289 -19.04 5.86 1.86
C ALA A 289 -18.25 5.58 0.57
N ARG A 290 -18.41 6.44 -0.43
CA ARG A 290 -17.74 6.30 -1.74
C ARG A 290 -16.22 6.42 -1.67
N GLN A 291 -15.67 7.05 -0.63
CA GLN A 291 -14.22 7.16 -0.46
C GLN A 291 -13.59 5.82 -0.12
N ALA A 292 -14.33 4.79 0.30
CA ALA A 292 -13.71 3.56 0.77
C ALA A 292 -12.82 2.89 -0.27
N VAL A 293 -13.31 2.80 -1.52
CA VAL A 293 -12.53 2.28 -2.65
C VAL A 293 -11.31 3.17 -2.90
N MET A 294 -11.53 4.48 -3.09
CA MET A 294 -10.48 5.40 -3.49
C MET A 294 -9.43 5.65 -2.41
N ALA A 295 -9.81 5.65 -1.14
CA ALA A 295 -8.89 5.82 -0.03
C ALA A 295 -7.94 4.63 0.09
N GLU A 296 -8.45 3.40 -0.05
CA GLU A 296 -7.59 2.22 -0.03
C GLU A 296 -6.63 2.21 -1.22
N ILE A 297 -7.11 2.56 -2.43
CA ILE A 297 -6.30 2.66 -3.65
C ILE A 297 -5.21 3.73 -3.49
N LEU A 298 -5.61 4.95 -3.14
CA LEU A 298 -4.72 6.09 -2.99
C LEU A 298 -3.65 5.83 -1.92
N CYS A 299 -4.04 5.35 -0.75
CA CYS A 299 -3.10 5.06 0.33
C CYS A 299 -2.15 3.92 -0.06
N SER A 300 -2.66 2.88 -0.74
CA SER A 300 -1.80 1.77 -1.18
C SER A 300 -0.78 2.23 -2.24
N GLY A 301 -1.18 3.13 -3.14
CA GLY A 301 -0.30 3.74 -4.14
C GLY A 301 0.74 4.69 -3.53
N LEU A 302 0.33 5.58 -2.62
CA LEU A 302 1.23 6.47 -1.88
C LEU A 302 2.29 5.70 -1.09
N LEU A 303 1.86 4.64 -0.40
CA LEU A 303 2.73 3.79 0.37
C LEU A 303 3.39 2.70 -0.50
N GLN A 304 3.09 2.59 -1.79
CA GLN A 304 3.64 1.57 -2.70
C GLN A 304 3.73 0.16 -2.07
N VAL A 305 2.67 -0.28 -1.39
CA VAL A 305 2.69 -1.48 -0.52
C VAL A 305 2.60 -2.80 -1.28
N TRP A 306 2.83 -2.80 -2.59
CA TRP A 306 2.59 -3.96 -3.44
C TRP A 306 3.72 -4.99 -3.35
N VAL A 307 3.34 -6.27 -3.38
CA VAL A 307 4.32 -7.37 -3.44
C VAL A 307 5.14 -7.32 -4.73
N ASP A 308 4.53 -6.91 -5.84
CA ASP A 308 5.17 -6.90 -7.16
C ASP A 308 6.27 -5.84 -7.30
N GLY A 309 6.20 -4.75 -6.52
CA GLY A 309 7.23 -3.70 -6.47
C GLY A 309 8.27 -3.90 -5.37
N GLY A 310 8.14 -4.95 -4.54
CA GLY A 310 9.01 -5.16 -3.38
C GLY A 310 8.86 -4.09 -2.30
N GLY A 311 7.82 -3.26 -2.39
CA GLY A 311 7.52 -2.14 -1.49
C GLY A 311 6.68 -2.51 -0.28
N GLY A 312 6.01 -3.67 -0.31
CA GLY A 312 5.18 -4.10 0.80
C GLY A 312 4.56 -5.49 0.64
N PHE A 313 3.42 -5.68 1.30
CA PHE A 313 2.80 -7.00 1.49
C PHE A 313 1.42 -7.14 0.85
N ASN A 314 0.88 -6.10 0.19
CA ASN A 314 -0.40 -6.17 -0.51
C ASN A 314 -0.26 -6.98 -1.80
N ALA A 315 -0.91 -8.14 -1.84
CA ALA A 315 -0.93 -9.01 -3.02
C ALA A 315 -2.19 -8.88 -3.86
N TRP A 316 -3.23 -8.26 -3.31
CA TRP A 316 -4.54 -8.11 -3.93
C TRP A 316 -4.82 -6.64 -4.19
N PRO A 317 -5.39 -6.27 -5.35
CA PRO A 317 -5.75 -4.88 -5.63
C PRO A 317 -6.63 -4.29 -4.53
N ALA A 318 -6.29 -3.07 -4.13
CA ALA A 318 -7.03 -2.27 -3.16
C ALA A 318 -8.47 -1.98 -3.62
N GLY A 319 -9.33 -1.55 -2.72
CA GLY A 319 -10.70 -1.14 -3.02
C GLY A 319 -11.66 -2.30 -3.34
N ARG A 320 -11.19 -3.55 -3.44
CA ARG A 320 -12.05 -4.71 -3.70
C ARG A 320 -12.79 -5.22 -2.46
N SER A 321 -12.24 -5.02 -1.27
CA SER A 321 -12.76 -5.58 -0.01
C SER A 321 -13.43 -4.53 0.88
N VAL A 322 -14.11 -3.54 0.28
CA VAL A 322 -14.68 -2.39 0.99
C VAL A 322 -16.19 -2.42 1.18
N SER A 323 -16.84 -3.55 0.87
CA SER A 323 -18.30 -3.68 0.90
C SER A 323 -18.91 -3.37 2.27
N SER A 324 -18.16 -3.54 3.37
CA SER A 324 -18.63 -3.18 4.72
C SER A 324 -18.87 -1.68 4.92
N ALA A 325 -18.39 -0.80 4.03
CA ALA A 325 -18.73 0.63 4.06
C ALA A 325 -20.24 0.87 3.93
N THR A 326 -20.96 -0.04 3.26
CA THR A 326 -22.42 0.01 3.10
C THR A 326 -23.19 -0.26 4.40
N ARG A 327 -22.52 -0.77 5.45
CA ARG A 327 -23.14 -1.10 6.74
C ARG A 327 -23.27 0.12 7.67
N VAL A 328 -22.55 1.20 7.38
CA VAL A 328 -22.64 2.46 8.14
C VAL A 328 -23.92 3.19 7.73
N ARG A 329 -24.66 3.73 8.71
CA ARG A 329 -25.92 4.43 8.43
C ARG A 329 -25.64 5.74 7.69
N ARG A 330 -26.62 6.19 6.91
CA ARG A 330 -26.51 7.44 6.15
C ARG A 330 -26.34 8.65 7.08
N GLU A 331 -26.97 8.61 8.24
CA GLU A 331 -26.92 9.66 9.27
C GLU A 331 -25.51 9.78 9.85
N ASP A 332 -24.85 8.64 10.09
CA ASP A 332 -23.48 8.57 10.60
C ASP A 332 -22.51 9.17 9.58
N TRP A 333 -22.63 8.79 8.29
CA TRP A 333 -21.83 9.40 7.22
C TRP A 333 -21.99 10.92 7.15
N ARG A 334 -23.23 11.44 7.24
CA ARG A 334 -23.47 12.88 7.28
C ARG A 334 -22.85 13.52 8.53
N GLY A 335 -22.82 12.80 9.65
CA GLY A 335 -22.12 13.20 10.87
C GLY A 335 -20.63 13.37 10.63
N PHE A 336 -19.98 12.34 10.08
CA PHE A 336 -18.55 12.35 9.77
C PHE A 336 -18.18 13.49 8.81
N GLU A 337 -18.97 13.68 7.76
CA GLU A 337 -18.75 14.77 6.80
C GLU A 337 -18.84 16.16 7.46
N ARG A 338 -19.83 16.39 8.33
CA ARG A 338 -19.92 17.65 9.09
C ARG A 338 -18.74 17.85 10.03
N CYS A 339 -18.28 16.79 10.70
CA CYS A 339 -17.13 16.86 11.59
C CYS A 339 -15.86 17.26 10.83
N VAL A 340 -15.61 16.64 9.68
CA VAL A 340 -14.45 16.99 8.84
C VAL A 340 -14.54 18.43 8.34
N VAL A 341 -15.70 18.87 7.82
CA VAL A 341 -15.87 20.24 7.31
C VAL A 341 -15.70 21.30 8.41
N ARG A 342 -16.07 21.00 9.66
CA ARG A 342 -15.95 21.95 10.79
C ARG A 342 -14.60 21.89 11.50
N GLY A 343 -13.96 20.72 11.51
CA GLY A 343 -12.78 20.43 12.31
C GLY A 343 -11.48 20.36 11.53
N SER A 344 -11.53 20.51 10.20
CA SER A 344 -10.35 20.53 9.34
C SER A 344 -10.38 21.73 8.40
N GLU A 345 -9.21 22.09 7.87
CA GLU A 345 -9.03 23.17 6.88
C GLU A 345 -9.38 22.72 5.45
N ILE A 346 -10.15 21.64 5.28
CA ILE A 346 -10.42 21.02 3.97
C ILE A 346 -10.98 22.03 2.95
N VAL A 347 -11.80 22.99 3.39
CA VAL A 347 -12.41 23.99 2.50
C VAL A 347 -11.35 25.00 2.04
N GLU A 348 -10.53 25.50 2.96
CA GLU A 348 -9.42 26.40 2.68
C GLU A 348 -8.38 25.72 1.78
N THR A 349 -8.00 24.48 2.09
CA THR A 349 -7.04 23.70 1.30
C THR A 349 -7.56 23.48 -0.12
N LEU A 350 -8.81 23.04 -0.29
CA LEU A 350 -9.36 22.83 -1.63
C LEU A 350 -9.49 24.13 -2.43
N ARG A 351 -9.78 25.26 -1.77
CA ARG A 351 -9.79 26.59 -2.40
C ARG A 351 -8.40 26.96 -2.90
N ALA A 352 -7.37 26.77 -2.08
CA ALA A 352 -5.98 27.03 -2.46
C ALA A 352 -5.53 26.12 -3.62
N GLN A 353 -5.92 24.84 -3.62
CA GLN A 353 -5.62 23.93 -4.73
C GLN A 353 -6.30 24.35 -6.04
N LYS A 354 -7.55 24.82 -5.96
CA LYS A 354 -8.27 25.34 -7.12
C LYS A 354 -7.56 26.58 -7.69
N GLN A 355 -7.14 27.51 -6.84
CA GLN A 355 -6.41 28.71 -7.27
C GLN A 355 -5.09 28.36 -7.95
N ARG A 356 -4.29 27.45 -7.38
CA ARG A 356 -3.04 26.99 -8.01
C ARG A 356 -3.27 26.34 -9.36
N ALA A 357 -4.33 25.55 -9.51
CA ALA A 357 -4.67 24.94 -10.79
C ALA A 357 -5.05 26.02 -11.82
N GLU A 358 -5.86 27.01 -11.44
CA GLU A 358 -6.23 28.13 -12.32
C GLU A 358 -5.02 28.98 -12.72
N GLU A 359 -4.09 29.25 -11.80
CA GLU A 359 -2.84 29.96 -12.07
C GLU A 359 -1.93 29.19 -13.03
N TRP A 360 -1.82 27.87 -12.85
CA TRP A 360 -1.07 27.01 -13.77
C TRP A 360 -1.67 27.08 -15.18
N TRP A 361 -2.98 26.88 -15.32
CA TRP A 361 -3.65 26.93 -16.63
C TRP A 361 -3.42 28.26 -17.33
N ARG A 362 -3.53 29.38 -16.61
CA ARG A 362 -3.23 30.71 -17.17
C ARG A 362 -1.78 30.85 -17.64
N ALA A 363 -0.82 30.26 -16.92
CA ALA A 363 0.58 30.32 -17.31
C ALA A 363 0.84 29.57 -18.63
N LEU A 364 0.23 28.41 -18.81
CA LEU A 364 0.30 27.65 -20.07
C LEU A 364 -0.35 28.41 -21.23
N ASP A 365 -1.55 28.97 -21.03
CA ASP A 365 -2.24 29.75 -22.06
C ASP A 365 -1.44 31.01 -22.45
N SER A 366 -0.71 31.61 -21.50
CA SER A 366 0.12 32.79 -21.76
C SER A 366 1.39 32.46 -22.54
N GLU A 367 1.95 31.26 -22.34
CA GLU A 367 3.12 30.78 -23.08
C GLU A 367 2.77 30.39 -24.52
N GLU A 368 1.57 29.83 -24.79
CA GLU A 368 1.10 29.55 -26.16
C GLU A 368 0.92 30.83 -27.00
N VAL A 369 0.38 31.90 -26.41
CA VAL A 369 0.22 33.20 -27.11
C VAL A 369 1.56 33.85 -27.45
N CYS A 370 2.59 33.67 -26.61
CA CYS A 370 3.93 34.22 -26.88
C CYS A 370 4.70 33.47 -27.99
N VAL A 371 4.36 32.20 -28.26
CA VAL A 371 4.99 31.43 -29.36
C VAL A 371 4.33 31.77 -30.70
N GLU A 372 3.01 31.96 -30.73
CA GLU A 372 2.29 32.37 -31.95
C GLU A 372 2.65 33.80 -32.39
N GLU A 373 2.88 34.74 -31.47
CA GLU A 373 3.35 36.10 -31.80
C GLU A 373 4.82 36.17 -32.27
N MET A 374 5.63 35.12 -32.05
CA MET A 374 7.01 35.05 -32.55
C MET A 374 7.14 34.37 -33.91
N GLU A 375 6.13 33.61 -34.37
CA GLU A 375 6.15 32.96 -35.69
C GLU A 375 5.55 33.86 -36.80
N GLU A 376 4.86 34.96 -36.46
CA GLU A 376 4.33 35.92 -37.46
C GLU A 376 5.30 37.04 -37.88
N ASP A 377 6.46 37.19 -37.23
CA ASP A 377 7.44 38.26 -37.52
C ASP A 377 8.61 37.84 -38.44
N ASP A 378 8.75 36.56 -38.80
CA ASP A 378 9.86 36.06 -39.63
C ASP A 378 9.56 36.03 -41.16
N ASP A 379 8.36 36.41 -41.60
CA ASP A 379 7.95 36.40 -43.02
C ASP A 379 7.93 37.80 -43.69
N ALA A 380 8.51 38.82 -43.05
CA ALA A 380 8.46 40.20 -43.55
C ALA A 380 9.82 40.83 -43.87
N GLU A 381 10.79 40.09 -44.44
CA GLU A 381 11.98 40.72 -45.05
C GLU A 381 12.54 39.86 -46.20
N ASP A 382 11.91 39.90 -47.36
CA ASP A 382 12.60 39.70 -48.65
C ASP A 382 11.73 40.23 -49.82
N GLY A 383 11.83 41.53 -50.07
CA GLY A 383 11.13 42.19 -51.16
C GLY A 383 11.49 43.66 -51.34
N ASP A 384 12.72 43.93 -51.79
CA ASP A 384 13.12 44.98 -52.76
C ASP A 384 14.55 45.52 -52.49
N MET A 385 15.54 45.03 -53.24
CA MET A 385 16.28 45.78 -54.29
C MET A 385 17.54 45.05 -54.78
#